data_AF-B5ESY8-F1
#
_entry.id   AF-B5ESY8-F1
#
_cell.length_a   1.000
_cell.length_b   1.000
_cell.length_c   1.000
_cell.angle_alpha   90.00
_cell.angle_beta   90.00
_cell.angle_gamma   90.00
#
_symmetry.space_group_name_H-M   'P 1'
#
loop_
_entity.id
_entity.type
_entity.pdbx_description
1 polymer ?
#
loop_
_entity_poly.entity_id
_entity_poly.type
_entity_poly.pdbx_seq_one_letter_code
_entity_poly.pdbx_strand_id
1 'polypeptide(L)'
;MKYLFEQILKKYREKSGVTQEIMVDLLSHNSSKLKKLDNVTFSRWERGITIPPFKKQIEIYQLLGVDPIDEIIDSNIELPKIDNENYFAIDYYTYGNSDFVTHVLNRNTLSGLDSVLEEMELIIDSDYYFKQLIKSTGKNSIKKSIESLMAKLNAEIIICKYKSRLIAHSITLYVSPDFLKDLMCNEIDYTKIKNYASNNPLIISFYASTNDSLKYILGRILTNFLDIPNIDSKLYFISGEKNIHKLFVKLNSKIKFNEFIDDKNYKLSEVTKLNINHSKDALHFLVDFRRMEYEK
;
A
#
# COMPACT_ATOMS: atom_id res chain seq x y z
N MET A 1 -16.88 -15.67 9.74
CA MET A 1 -16.61 -14.22 9.71
C MET A 1 -16.85 -13.74 8.30
N LYS A 2 -17.91 -12.93 8.06
CA LYS A 2 -18.33 -12.64 6.68
C LYS A 2 -17.78 -11.31 6.20
N TYR A 3 -17.83 -10.25 7.02
CA TYR A 3 -17.29 -8.94 6.65
C TYR A 3 -16.69 -8.19 7.85
N LEU A 4 -15.67 -7.36 7.60
CA LEU A 4 -15.02 -6.56 8.63
C LEU A 4 -15.89 -5.36 9.05
N PHE A 5 -16.60 -4.76 8.09
CA PHE A 5 -17.51 -3.63 8.31
C PHE A 5 -18.56 -3.91 9.39
N GLU A 6 -19.14 -5.11 9.41
CA GLU A 6 -20.16 -5.49 10.40
C GLU A 6 -19.61 -5.44 11.84
N GLN A 7 -18.35 -5.86 12.02
CA GLN A 7 -17.70 -5.92 13.32
C GLN A 7 -17.30 -4.54 13.80
N ILE A 8 -16.69 -3.74 12.92
CA ILE A 8 -16.32 -2.35 13.22
C ILE A 8 -17.57 -1.57 13.63
N LEU A 9 -18.64 -1.65 12.82
CA LEU A 9 -19.87 -0.91 13.09
C LEU A 9 -20.50 -1.32 14.43
N LYS A 10 -20.61 -2.64 14.68
CA LYS A 10 -21.18 -3.16 15.92
C LYS A 10 -20.35 -2.81 17.14
N LYS A 11 -19.02 -2.98 17.07
CA LYS A 11 -18.10 -2.68 18.17
C LYS A 11 -18.07 -1.20 18.50
N TYR A 12 -18.02 -0.34 17.49
CA TYR A 12 -18.12 1.10 17.68
C TYR A 12 -19.42 1.49 18.38
N ARG A 13 -20.57 0.94 17.95
CA ARG A 13 -21.86 1.21 18.60
C ARG A 13 -21.87 0.74 20.06
N GLU A 14 -21.38 -0.47 20.32
CA GLU A 14 -21.30 -1.02 21.68
C GLU A 14 -20.38 -0.18 22.57
N LYS A 15 -19.23 0.28 22.05
CA LYS A 15 -18.25 1.15 22.73
C LYS A 15 -18.81 2.54 23.03
N SER A 16 -19.62 3.10 22.14
CA SER A 16 -20.27 4.41 22.31
C SER A 16 -21.53 4.37 23.19
N GLY A 17 -22.03 3.18 23.54
CA GLY A 17 -23.18 3.02 24.44
C GLY A 17 -24.53 3.46 23.84
N VAL A 18 -24.62 3.62 22.52
CA VAL A 18 -25.84 4.08 21.85
C VAL A 18 -26.68 2.93 21.28
N THR A 19 -27.98 3.17 21.13
CA THR A 19 -28.92 2.21 20.53
C THR A 19 -28.81 2.22 19.00
N GLN A 20 -29.35 1.20 18.34
CA GLN A 20 -29.44 1.16 16.88
C GLN A 20 -30.26 2.34 16.34
N GLU A 21 -31.33 2.71 17.03
CA GLU A 21 -32.17 3.88 16.71
C GLU A 21 -31.35 5.17 16.68
N ILE A 22 -30.58 5.43 17.74
CA ILE A 22 -29.72 6.63 17.82
C ILE A 22 -28.67 6.63 16.69
N MET A 23 -28.07 5.47 16.37
CA MET A 23 -27.13 5.38 15.24
C MET A 23 -27.79 5.68 13.90
N VAL A 24 -29.00 5.17 13.66
CA VAL A 24 -29.75 5.45 12.44
C VAL A 24 -30.09 6.92 12.35
N ASP A 25 -30.52 7.55 13.44
CA ASP A 25 -30.80 8.98 13.49
C ASP A 25 -29.53 9.78 13.18
N LEU A 26 -28.41 9.49 13.86
CA LEU A 26 -27.12 10.17 13.61
C LEU A 26 -26.69 10.06 12.14
N LEU A 27 -26.71 8.85 11.57
CA LEU A 27 -26.25 8.64 10.20
C LEU A 27 -27.19 9.24 9.15
N SER A 28 -28.50 9.13 9.35
CA SER A 28 -29.51 9.61 8.39
C SER A 28 -29.65 11.14 8.37
N HIS A 29 -29.44 11.80 9.51
CA HIS A 29 -29.47 13.28 9.60
C HIS A 29 -28.21 13.92 9.01
N ASN A 30 -27.06 13.26 9.12
CA ASN A 30 -25.77 13.84 8.70
C ASN A 30 -25.35 13.45 7.27
N SER A 31 -26.10 12.58 6.57
CA SER A 31 -25.85 12.27 5.15
C SER A 31 -27.12 12.10 4.31
N SER A 32 -27.16 12.83 3.20
CA SER A 32 -28.21 12.69 2.18
C SER A 32 -28.26 11.29 1.55
N LYS A 33 -27.12 10.58 1.48
CA LYS A 33 -27.02 9.22 0.93
C LYS A 33 -27.51 8.15 1.91
N LEU A 34 -27.65 8.50 3.20
CA LEU A 34 -28.15 7.66 4.28
C LEU A 34 -29.53 8.07 4.79
N LYS A 35 -30.18 9.07 4.17
CA LYS A 35 -31.52 9.56 4.58
C LYS A 35 -32.63 8.49 4.61
N LYS A 36 -32.48 7.41 3.85
CA LYS A 36 -33.41 6.26 3.80
C LYS A 36 -32.97 5.09 4.68
N LEU A 37 -31.95 5.27 5.52
CA LEU A 37 -31.50 4.25 6.45
C LEU A 37 -32.59 4.05 7.51
N ASP A 38 -32.98 2.79 7.73
CA ASP A 38 -33.91 2.40 8.79
C ASP A 38 -33.26 1.40 9.75
N ASN A 39 -33.89 1.19 10.91
CA ASN A 39 -33.42 0.27 11.94
C ASN A 39 -33.26 -1.17 11.42
N VAL A 40 -34.12 -1.60 10.49
CA VAL A 40 -34.06 -2.95 9.94
C VAL A 40 -32.80 -3.14 9.09
N THR A 41 -32.49 -2.16 8.24
CA THR A 41 -31.33 -2.14 7.36
C THR A 41 -30.05 -2.05 8.17
N PHE A 42 -30.00 -1.14 9.16
CA PHE A 42 -28.86 -1.02 10.07
C PHE A 42 -28.64 -2.32 10.86
N SER A 43 -29.71 -2.91 11.41
CA SER A 43 -29.65 -4.20 12.09
C SER A 43 -29.18 -5.34 11.18
N ARG A 44 -29.50 -5.32 9.89
CA ARG A 44 -28.98 -6.29 8.90
C ARG A 44 -27.49 -6.07 8.63
N TRP A 45 -27.01 -4.83 8.65
CA TRP A 45 -25.59 -4.50 8.51
C TRP A 45 -24.77 -4.97 9.72
N GLU A 46 -25.21 -4.71 10.94
CA GLU A 46 -24.50 -5.18 12.15
C GLU A 46 -24.46 -6.71 12.27
N ARG A 47 -25.45 -7.40 11.69
CA ARG A 47 -25.50 -8.86 11.64
C ARG A 47 -24.77 -9.46 10.44
N GLY A 48 -24.23 -8.64 9.53
CA GLY A 48 -23.56 -9.14 8.32
C GLY A 48 -24.49 -9.81 7.30
N ILE A 49 -25.82 -9.63 7.42
CA ILE A 49 -26.81 -10.21 6.51
C ILE A 49 -26.70 -9.51 5.14
N THR A 50 -26.62 -8.18 5.18
CA THR A 50 -26.30 -7.34 4.03
C THR A 50 -25.19 -6.37 4.43
N ILE A 51 -24.43 -5.87 3.46
CA ILE A 51 -23.40 -4.86 3.68
C ILE A 51 -23.61 -3.74 2.65
N PRO A 52 -23.52 -2.47 3.02
CA PRO A 52 -23.66 -1.38 2.06
C PRO A 52 -22.50 -1.38 1.05
N PRO A 53 -22.69 -0.78 -0.14
CA PRO A 53 -21.59 -0.58 -1.09
C PRO A 53 -20.40 0.15 -0.45
N PHE A 54 -19.18 -0.13 -0.90
CA PHE A 54 -17.95 0.43 -0.31
C PHE A 54 -17.95 1.95 -0.17
N LYS A 55 -18.45 2.70 -1.18
CA LYS A 55 -18.56 4.17 -1.08
C LYS A 55 -19.44 4.63 0.09
N LYS A 56 -20.49 3.87 0.45
CA LYS A 56 -21.32 4.13 1.63
C LYS A 56 -20.62 3.69 2.93
N GLN A 57 -19.82 2.62 2.91
CA GLN A 57 -19.04 2.21 4.08
C GLN A 57 -18.04 3.32 4.48
N ILE A 58 -17.30 3.86 3.50
CA ILE A 58 -16.36 4.97 3.73
C ILE A 58 -17.07 6.20 4.28
N GLU A 59 -18.22 6.56 3.71
CA GLU A 59 -19.02 7.68 4.22
C GLU A 59 -19.49 7.46 5.66
N ILE A 60 -19.89 6.24 6.03
CA ILE A 60 -20.24 5.91 7.42
C ILE A 60 -19.03 6.08 8.33
N TYR A 61 -17.86 5.56 7.97
CA TYR A 61 -16.64 5.73 8.78
C TYR A 61 -16.28 7.21 8.97
N GLN A 62 -16.39 8.01 7.91
CA GLN A 62 -16.16 9.46 7.98
C GLN A 62 -17.15 10.18 8.90
N LEU A 63 -18.44 9.84 8.84
CA LEU A 63 -19.46 10.42 9.72
C LEU A 63 -19.25 10.06 11.19
N LEU A 64 -18.74 8.86 11.45
CA LEU A 64 -18.43 8.40 12.80
C LEU A 64 -17.08 8.96 13.31
N GLY A 65 -16.28 9.57 12.44
CA GLY A 65 -14.93 10.04 12.77
C GLY A 65 -13.97 8.89 13.10
N VAL A 66 -14.16 7.73 12.46
CA VAL A 66 -13.44 6.49 12.77
C VAL A 66 -12.56 6.09 11.60
N ASP A 67 -11.30 5.79 11.88
CA ASP A 67 -10.48 4.99 10.97
C ASP A 67 -10.77 3.50 11.20
N PRO A 68 -11.16 2.75 10.16
CA PRO A 68 -11.52 1.34 10.30
C PRO A 68 -10.36 0.46 10.79
N ILE A 69 -9.10 0.78 10.46
CA ILE A 69 -7.93 0.01 10.92
C ILE A 69 -7.65 0.28 12.39
N ASP A 70 -7.75 1.53 12.82
CA ASP A 70 -7.57 1.87 14.25
C ASP A 70 -8.67 1.24 15.10
N GLU A 71 -9.93 1.23 14.63
CA GLU A 71 -11.01 0.57 15.37
C GLU A 71 -10.84 -0.96 15.46
N ILE A 72 -10.19 -1.61 14.48
CA ILE A 72 -9.81 -3.03 14.60
C ILE A 72 -8.82 -3.23 15.75
N ILE A 73 -7.84 -2.33 15.88
CA ILE A 73 -6.80 -2.40 16.91
C ILE A 73 -7.42 -2.13 18.28
N ASP A 74 -8.11 -1.00 18.42
CA ASP A 74 -8.71 -0.51 19.67
C ASP A 74 -9.76 -1.48 20.23
N SER A 75 -10.63 -2.02 19.37
CA SER A 75 -11.68 -2.96 19.78
C SER A 75 -11.23 -4.41 19.78
N ASN A 76 -9.93 -4.67 19.56
CA ASN A 76 -9.30 -5.98 19.49
C ASN A 76 -10.10 -6.97 18.61
N ILE A 77 -10.47 -6.49 17.41
CA ILE A 77 -11.22 -7.29 16.43
C ILE A 77 -10.28 -8.35 15.86
N GLU A 78 -10.68 -9.62 15.97
CA GLU A 78 -9.91 -10.72 15.39
C GLU A 78 -9.89 -10.64 13.86
N LEU A 79 -8.70 -10.72 13.29
CA LEU A 79 -8.52 -10.77 11.85
C LEU A 79 -8.83 -12.16 11.28
N PRO A 80 -9.35 -12.24 10.05
CA PRO A 80 -9.57 -13.53 9.39
C PRO A 80 -8.24 -14.25 9.18
N LYS A 81 -8.20 -15.57 9.41
CA LYS A 81 -7.01 -16.38 9.13
C LYS A 81 -6.61 -16.28 7.65
N ILE A 82 -5.31 -16.12 7.43
CA ILE A 82 -4.65 -16.15 6.11
C ILE A 82 -3.80 -17.42 6.00
N ASP A 83 -3.54 -17.85 4.77
CA ASP A 83 -2.64 -18.97 4.50
C ASP A 83 -1.20 -18.54 4.79
N ASN A 84 -0.40 -19.40 5.43
CA ASN A 84 1.03 -19.14 5.65
C ASN A 84 1.80 -19.31 4.32
N GLU A 85 1.74 -18.30 3.46
CA GLU A 85 2.54 -18.24 2.24
C GLU A 85 3.73 -17.29 2.42
N ASN A 86 4.91 -17.74 2.00
CA ASN A 86 6.11 -16.89 1.97
C ASN A 86 6.07 -16.00 0.71
N TYR A 87 5.62 -14.76 0.87
CA TYR A 87 5.62 -13.75 -0.19
C TYR A 87 6.99 -13.09 -0.40
N PHE A 88 7.95 -13.35 0.49
CA PHE A 88 9.31 -12.80 0.46
C PHE A 88 10.32 -13.81 -0.09
N ALA A 89 11.52 -13.34 -0.39
CA ALA A 89 12.63 -14.21 -0.75
C ALA A 89 13.27 -14.78 0.53
N ILE A 90 13.42 -16.09 0.64
CA ILE A 90 14.04 -16.68 1.83
C ILE A 90 15.55 -16.48 1.76
N ASP A 91 16.10 -15.77 2.74
CA ASP A 91 17.54 -15.63 2.94
C ASP A 91 17.93 -16.31 4.27
N TYR A 92 18.78 -17.34 4.17
CA TYR A 92 19.22 -18.16 5.30
C TYR A 92 19.79 -17.34 6.46
N TYR A 93 20.45 -16.22 6.17
CA TYR A 93 21.12 -15.40 7.18
C TYR A 93 20.19 -14.40 7.87
N THR A 94 19.02 -14.12 7.29
CA THR A 94 18.07 -13.12 7.81
C THR A 94 16.74 -13.74 8.21
N TYR A 95 16.51 -15.02 7.88
CA TYR A 95 15.31 -15.76 8.22
C TYR A 95 15.00 -15.69 9.73
N GLY A 96 13.79 -15.24 10.05
CA GLY A 96 13.30 -15.14 11.43
C GLY A 96 13.84 -13.96 12.24
N ASN A 97 14.61 -13.05 11.64
CA ASN A 97 15.02 -11.82 12.32
C ASN A 97 13.95 -10.72 12.15
N SER A 98 13.50 -10.17 13.28
CA SER A 98 12.61 -9.01 13.34
C SER A 98 13.36 -7.68 13.42
N ASP A 99 14.64 -7.72 13.79
CA ASP A 99 15.43 -6.51 14.02
C ASP A 99 15.98 -5.97 12.70
N PHE A 100 15.62 -4.74 12.36
CA PHE A 100 16.21 -4.02 11.23
C PHE A 100 16.12 -2.50 11.42
N VAL A 101 17.06 -1.79 10.81
CA VAL A 101 17.05 -0.33 10.72
C VAL A 101 16.36 0.08 9.44
N THR A 102 15.56 1.14 9.51
CA THR A 102 14.80 1.66 8.37
C THR A 102 15.29 3.04 7.97
N HIS A 103 15.57 3.23 6.69
CA HIS A 103 15.87 4.53 6.09
C HIS A 103 14.72 4.90 5.16
N VAL A 104 14.05 6.02 5.44
CA VAL A 104 12.97 6.55 4.60
C VAL A 104 13.44 7.86 3.98
N LEU A 105 13.61 7.84 2.66
CA LEU A 105 14.09 8.98 1.88
C LEU A 105 12.99 9.51 0.98
N ASN A 106 12.77 10.81 1.05
CA ASN A 106 11.88 11.55 0.17
C ASN A 106 12.44 12.97 0.00
N ARG A 107 11.67 13.86 -0.64
CA ARG A 107 12.04 15.26 -0.86
C ARG A 107 12.49 16.01 0.41
N ASN A 108 12.01 15.62 1.58
CA ASN A 108 12.31 16.28 2.86
C ASN A 108 13.53 15.67 3.57
N THR A 109 13.95 14.46 3.20
CA THR A 109 15.04 13.71 3.86
C THR A 109 16.21 13.44 2.91
N LEU A 110 16.38 14.29 1.90
CA LEU A 110 17.45 14.20 0.88
C LEU A 110 18.86 14.10 1.46
N SER A 111 19.12 14.72 2.61
CA SER A 111 20.43 14.66 3.28
C SER A 111 20.84 13.23 3.67
N GLY A 112 19.89 12.31 3.81
CA GLY A 112 20.16 10.90 4.09
C GLY A 112 20.57 10.08 2.87
N LEU A 113 20.46 10.62 1.64
CA LEU A 113 20.71 9.86 0.42
C LEU A 113 22.13 9.31 0.32
N ASP A 114 23.13 10.08 0.77
CA ASP A 114 24.54 9.65 0.74
C ASP A 114 24.77 8.38 1.58
N SER A 115 23.98 8.16 2.63
CA SER A 115 24.11 6.99 3.51
C SER A 115 23.59 5.68 2.92
N VAL A 116 22.94 5.73 1.75
CA VAL A 116 22.34 4.56 1.09
C VAL A 116 22.70 4.41 -0.39
N LEU A 117 23.68 5.16 -0.89
CA LEU A 117 24.02 5.15 -2.32
C LEU A 117 24.50 3.78 -2.81
N GLU A 118 25.23 3.04 -1.97
CA GLU A 118 25.69 1.69 -2.27
C GLU A 118 24.52 0.71 -2.46
N GLU A 119 23.50 0.78 -1.60
CA GLU A 119 22.29 -0.01 -1.77
C GLU A 119 21.50 0.38 -3.02
N MET A 120 21.47 1.68 -3.35
CA MET A 120 20.80 2.16 -4.55
C MET A 120 21.47 1.63 -5.82
N GLU A 121 22.79 1.58 -5.87
CA GLU A 121 23.55 0.96 -6.96
C GLU A 121 23.16 -0.51 -7.13
N LEU A 122 23.14 -1.27 -6.03
CA LEU A 122 22.73 -2.68 -6.03
C LEU A 122 21.30 -2.87 -6.56
N ILE A 123 20.36 -2.04 -6.12
CA ILE A 123 18.96 -2.08 -6.56
C ILE A 123 18.86 -1.77 -8.05
N ILE A 124 19.55 -0.73 -8.52
CA ILE A 124 19.58 -0.32 -9.94
C ILE A 124 20.12 -1.45 -10.82
N ASP A 125 21.13 -2.17 -10.37
CA ASP A 125 21.67 -3.27 -11.15
C ASP A 125 20.79 -4.52 -11.17
N SER A 126 19.92 -4.67 -10.16
CA SER A 126 19.06 -5.85 -9.99
C SER A 126 17.65 -5.70 -10.55
N ASP A 127 17.17 -4.46 -10.76
CA ASP A 127 15.79 -4.18 -11.19
C ASP A 127 15.75 -3.52 -12.58
N TYR A 128 15.16 -4.22 -13.55
CA TYR A 128 15.14 -3.78 -14.95
C TYR A 128 14.47 -2.42 -15.15
N TYR A 129 13.23 -2.23 -14.68
CA TYR A 129 12.48 -1.00 -14.96
C TYR A 129 13.08 0.18 -14.21
N PHE A 130 13.56 -0.04 -12.99
CA PHE A 130 14.24 1.01 -12.27
C PHE A 130 15.56 1.40 -12.96
N LYS A 131 16.33 0.43 -13.46
CA LYS A 131 17.54 0.69 -14.27
C LYS A 131 17.24 1.54 -15.49
N GLN A 132 16.19 1.20 -16.24
CA GLN A 132 15.80 1.95 -17.45
C GLN A 132 15.35 3.37 -17.11
N LEU A 133 14.59 3.56 -16.02
CA LEU A 133 14.21 4.89 -15.55
C LEU A 133 15.43 5.74 -15.15
N ILE A 134 16.41 5.15 -14.45
CA ILE A 134 17.63 5.87 -14.08
C ILE A 134 18.42 6.28 -15.32
N LYS A 135 18.57 5.39 -16.31
CA LYS A 135 19.22 5.71 -17.58
C LYS A 135 18.51 6.83 -18.34
N SER A 136 17.17 6.81 -18.40
CA SER A 136 16.39 7.83 -19.12
C SER A 136 16.53 9.23 -18.53
N THR A 137 16.95 9.35 -17.25
CA THR A 137 17.22 10.66 -16.64
C THR A 137 18.37 11.43 -17.32
N GLY A 138 19.27 10.73 -18.02
CA GLY A 138 20.43 11.31 -18.69
C GLY A 138 21.40 12.05 -17.75
N LYS A 139 21.38 11.73 -16.44
CA LYS A 139 22.25 12.39 -15.45
C LYS A 139 23.57 11.65 -15.30
N ASN A 140 24.63 12.41 -15.02
CA ASN A 140 26.00 11.89 -14.90
C ASN A 140 26.28 11.13 -13.59
N SER A 141 25.30 11.02 -12.67
CA SER A 141 25.47 10.36 -11.38
C SER A 141 24.14 9.88 -10.85
N ILE A 142 24.13 8.71 -10.19
CA ILE A 142 22.94 8.11 -9.58
C ILE A 142 22.27 9.07 -8.60
N LYS A 143 23.05 9.72 -7.72
CA LYS A 143 22.54 10.72 -6.77
C LYS A 143 21.64 11.76 -7.45
N LYS A 144 22.13 12.44 -8.50
CA LYS A 144 21.36 13.43 -9.26
C LYS A 144 20.11 12.85 -9.95
N SER A 145 20.16 11.59 -10.39
CA SER A 145 18.98 10.91 -10.93
C SER A 145 17.91 10.74 -9.85
N ILE A 146 18.30 10.23 -8.68
CA ILE A 146 17.40 10.02 -7.53
C ILE A 146 16.82 11.33 -7.02
N GLU A 147 17.66 12.35 -6.82
CA GLU A 147 17.22 13.70 -6.42
C GLU A 147 16.19 14.26 -7.41
N SER A 148 16.41 14.06 -8.71
CA SER A 148 15.48 14.51 -9.76
C SER A 148 14.16 13.72 -9.74
N LEU A 149 14.17 12.42 -9.45
CA LEU A 149 12.94 11.62 -9.26
C LEU A 149 12.17 12.08 -8.02
N MET A 150 12.86 12.33 -6.89
CA MET A 150 12.24 12.87 -5.67
C MET A 150 11.61 14.24 -5.91
N ALA A 151 12.31 15.12 -6.64
CA ALA A 151 11.83 16.46 -6.91
C ALA A 151 10.66 16.50 -7.93
N LYS A 152 10.69 15.64 -8.95
CA LYS A 152 9.74 15.74 -10.09
C LYS A 152 8.58 14.75 -10.04
N LEU A 153 8.78 13.58 -9.42
CA LEU A 153 7.77 12.51 -9.30
C LEU A 153 7.46 12.18 -7.83
N ASN A 154 7.86 13.04 -6.90
CA ASN A 154 7.65 12.88 -5.46
C ASN A 154 8.11 11.50 -4.94
N ALA A 155 9.24 11.00 -5.47
CA ALA A 155 9.70 9.65 -5.15
C ALA A 155 9.92 9.46 -3.64
N GLU A 156 9.51 8.30 -3.12
CA GLU A 156 9.81 7.82 -1.77
C GLU A 156 10.59 6.51 -1.88
N ILE A 157 11.69 6.42 -1.13
CA ILE A 157 12.56 5.25 -1.06
C ILE A 157 12.57 4.75 0.38
N ILE A 158 12.27 3.47 0.56
CA ILE A 158 12.36 2.78 1.85
C ILE A 158 13.46 1.73 1.71
N ILE A 159 14.40 1.74 2.64
CA ILE A 159 15.49 0.75 2.72
C ILE A 159 15.49 0.17 4.13
N CYS A 160 15.48 -1.16 4.24
CA CYS A 160 15.62 -1.88 5.51
C CYS A 160 16.96 -2.62 5.53
N LYS A 161 17.70 -2.45 6.62
CA LYS A 161 19.02 -3.07 6.82
C LYS A 161 19.08 -3.88 8.11
N TYR A 162 19.65 -5.08 8.03
CA TYR A 162 20.04 -5.88 9.19
C TYR A 162 21.56 -6.03 9.20
N LYS A 163 22.24 -5.55 10.27
CA LYS A 163 23.72 -5.57 10.38
C LYS A 163 24.41 -5.08 9.09
N SER A 164 23.97 -3.93 8.58
CA SER A 164 24.44 -3.32 7.33
C SER A 164 24.08 -4.04 6.02
N ARG A 165 23.46 -5.22 6.06
CA ARG A 165 22.96 -5.92 4.86
C ARG A 165 21.61 -5.37 4.45
N LEU A 166 21.43 -5.06 3.16
CA LEU A 166 20.11 -4.77 2.58
C LEU A 166 19.23 -6.01 2.66
N ILE A 167 18.09 -5.90 3.35
CA ILE A 167 17.13 -7.02 3.50
C ILE A 167 15.79 -6.71 2.82
N ALA A 168 15.46 -5.44 2.62
CA ALA A 168 14.25 -5.05 1.93
C ALA A 168 14.38 -3.63 1.37
N HIS A 169 13.65 -3.36 0.29
CA HIS A 169 13.51 -2.02 -0.25
C HIS A 169 12.17 -1.83 -0.94
N SER A 170 11.77 -0.56 -1.06
CA SER A 170 10.71 -0.13 -1.96
C SER A 170 11.04 1.23 -2.55
N ILE A 171 10.74 1.40 -3.83
CA ILE A 171 10.86 2.67 -4.55
C ILE A 171 9.48 3.01 -5.11
N THR A 172 8.89 4.08 -4.57
CA THR A 172 7.57 4.58 -4.93
C THR A 172 7.72 5.86 -5.75
N LEU A 173 6.99 5.96 -6.85
CA LEU A 173 6.85 7.17 -7.67
C LEU A 173 5.37 7.57 -7.73
N TYR A 174 5.08 8.85 -7.85
CA TYR A 174 3.71 9.37 -7.96
C TYR A 174 3.45 9.84 -9.38
N VAL A 175 2.77 8.99 -10.17
CA VAL A 175 2.82 9.04 -11.65
C VAL A 175 1.44 8.93 -12.32
N SER A 176 1.29 9.49 -13.51
CA SER A 176 0.08 9.43 -14.32
C SER A 176 -0.03 8.09 -15.07
N PRO A 177 -1.23 7.71 -15.56
CA PRO A 177 -1.38 6.52 -16.39
C PRO A 177 -0.53 6.54 -17.67
N ASP A 178 -0.29 7.71 -18.25
CA ASP A 178 0.55 7.86 -19.45
C ASP A 178 2.01 7.46 -19.16
N PHE A 179 2.53 7.80 -17.97
CA PHE A 179 3.86 7.36 -17.56
C PHE A 179 3.98 5.84 -17.54
N LEU A 180 2.94 5.14 -17.08
CA LEU A 180 2.96 3.67 -17.03
C LEU A 180 3.09 3.10 -18.44
N LYS A 181 2.33 3.64 -19.39
CA LYS A 181 2.40 3.23 -20.79
C LYS A 181 3.81 3.44 -21.35
N ASP A 182 4.36 4.64 -21.17
CA ASP A 182 5.68 5.00 -21.71
C ASP A 182 6.80 4.22 -21.02
N LEU A 183 6.67 3.92 -19.72
CA LEU A 183 7.59 3.04 -18.98
C LEU A 183 7.56 1.61 -19.54
N MET A 184 6.38 1.03 -19.75
CA MET A 184 6.27 -0.33 -20.28
C MET A 184 6.77 -0.44 -21.72
N CYS A 185 6.65 0.62 -22.52
CA CYS A 185 7.16 0.66 -23.89
C CYS A 185 8.64 1.07 -23.98
N ASN A 186 9.30 1.40 -22.87
CA ASN A 186 10.65 1.96 -22.83
C ASN A 186 10.79 3.26 -23.67
N GLU A 187 9.74 4.09 -23.66
CA GLU A 187 9.59 5.33 -24.43
C GLU A 187 9.58 6.58 -23.52
N ILE A 188 10.08 6.47 -22.29
CA ILE A 188 10.07 7.60 -21.34
C ILE A 188 10.85 8.79 -21.89
N ASP A 189 10.13 9.86 -22.20
CA ASP A 189 10.70 11.17 -22.49
C ASP A 189 10.91 11.95 -21.18
N TYR A 190 12.12 11.88 -20.64
CA TYR A 190 12.44 12.53 -19.38
C TYR A 190 12.36 14.07 -19.44
N THR A 191 12.35 14.67 -20.62
CA THR A 191 12.13 16.12 -20.76
C THR A 191 10.72 16.52 -20.33
N LYS A 192 9.75 15.60 -20.48
CA LYS A 192 8.34 15.75 -20.09
C LYS A 192 8.02 15.14 -18.72
N ILE A 193 9.03 14.74 -17.94
CA ILE A 193 8.83 14.01 -16.68
C ILE A 193 7.88 14.70 -15.68
N LYS A 194 7.80 16.04 -15.69
CA LYS A 194 6.87 16.79 -14.83
C LYS A 194 5.40 16.57 -15.21
N ASN A 195 5.11 16.31 -16.49
CA ASN A 195 3.76 16.05 -16.99
C ASN A 195 3.25 14.67 -16.54
N TYR A 196 4.18 13.79 -16.15
CA TYR A 196 3.86 12.49 -15.61
C TYR A 196 3.53 12.53 -14.12
N ALA A 197 3.72 13.64 -13.39
CA ALA A 197 3.41 13.69 -11.97
C ALA A 197 1.89 13.55 -11.73
N SER A 198 1.48 12.62 -10.86
CA SER A 198 0.08 12.45 -10.46
C SER A 198 -0.04 11.81 -9.08
N ASN A 199 -1.23 11.76 -8.48
CA ASN A 199 -1.43 11.18 -7.14
C ASN A 199 -1.52 9.65 -7.12
N ASN A 200 -1.22 8.94 -8.21
CA ASN A 200 -1.23 7.48 -8.20
C ASN A 200 0.16 6.92 -7.87
N PRO A 201 0.33 6.22 -6.75
CA PRO A 201 1.60 5.59 -6.42
C PRO A 201 1.90 4.41 -7.35
N LEU A 202 3.14 4.34 -7.80
CA LEU A 202 3.76 3.24 -8.53
C LEU A 202 4.94 2.73 -7.72
N ILE A 203 4.88 1.49 -7.28
CA ILE A 203 6.02 0.77 -6.73
C ILE A 203 6.80 0.17 -7.89
N ILE A 204 7.85 0.88 -8.33
CA ILE A 204 8.66 0.49 -9.49
C ILE A 204 9.65 -0.62 -9.14
N SER A 205 10.14 -0.64 -7.90
CA SER A 205 11.02 -1.67 -7.39
C SER A 205 10.63 -2.04 -5.96
N PHE A 206 10.64 -3.34 -5.67
CA PHE A 206 10.21 -3.89 -4.39
C PHE A 206 10.89 -5.22 -4.09
N TYR A 207 11.42 -5.36 -2.88
CA TYR A 207 11.98 -6.62 -2.38
C TYR A 207 11.87 -6.69 -0.86
N ALA A 208 11.73 -7.89 -0.33
CA ALA A 208 11.86 -8.20 1.09
C ALA A 208 12.40 -9.61 1.28
N SER A 209 13.24 -9.82 2.29
CA SER A 209 13.82 -11.12 2.64
C SER A 209 13.29 -11.73 3.94
N THR A 210 12.50 -10.97 4.70
CA THR A 210 11.87 -11.42 5.95
C THR A 210 10.40 -11.02 5.98
N ASN A 211 9.61 -11.77 6.76
CA ASN A 211 8.21 -11.45 6.99
C ASN A 211 8.02 -10.07 7.64
N ASP A 212 8.88 -9.72 8.61
CA ASP A 212 8.74 -8.46 9.34
C ASP A 212 9.11 -7.25 8.47
N SER A 213 10.17 -7.37 7.66
CA SER A 213 10.49 -6.34 6.67
C SER A 213 9.39 -6.20 5.59
N LEU A 214 8.77 -7.32 5.20
CA LEU A 214 7.66 -7.34 4.25
C LEU A 214 6.44 -6.61 4.82
N LYS A 215 6.06 -6.96 6.06
CA LYS A 215 4.95 -6.34 6.79
C LYS A 215 5.17 -4.85 6.96
N TYR A 216 6.38 -4.45 7.35
CA TYR A 216 6.72 -3.05 7.50
C TYR A 216 6.57 -2.27 6.20
N ILE A 217 7.19 -2.72 5.11
CA ILE A 217 7.15 -1.98 3.84
C ILE A 217 5.73 -1.97 3.26
N LEU A 218 5.05 -3.11 3.19
CA LEU A 218 3.69 -3.16 2.62
C LEU A 218 2.69 -2.41 3.49
N GLY A 219 2.74 -2.57 4.81
CA GLY A 219 1.85 -1.85 5.71
C GLY A 219 2.00 -0.35 5.58
N ARG A 220 3.25 0.15 5.45
CA ARG A 220 3.52 1.57 5.16
C ARG A 220 2.96 2.01 3.80
N ILE A 221 3.25 1.27 2.72
CA ILE A 221 2.76 1.59 1.38
C ILE A 221 1.23 1.64 1.34
N LEU A 222 0.58 0.63 1.93
CA LEU A 222 -0.88 0.53 1.95
C LEU A 222 -1.50 1.63 2.81
N THR A 223 -0.90 1.96 3.97
CA THR A 223 -1.34 3.08 4.82
C THR A 223 -1.27 4.40 4.05
N ASN A 224 -0.11 4.72 3.47
CA ASN A 224 0.08 5.94 2.68
C ASN A 224 -0.89 6.01 1.49
N PHE A 225 -1.20 4.88 0.85
CA PHE A 225 -2.16 4.84 -0.26
C PHE A 225 -3.61 5.04 0.23
N LEU A 226 -3.98 4.49 1.37
CA LEU A 226 -5.30 4.69 1.97
C LEU A 226 -5.51 6.14 2.41
N ASP A 227 -4.45 6.86 2.79
CA ASP A 227 -4.51 8.28 3.19
C ASP A 227 -4.73 9.24 2.02
N ILE A 228 -4.52 8.81 0.77
CA ILE A 228 -4.77 9.66 -0.41
C ILE A 228 -6.27 9.96 -0.52
N PRO A 229 -6.75 11.22 -0.43
CA PRO A 229 -8.20 11.48 -0.29
C PRO A 229 -9.08 10.97 -1.46
N ASN A 230 -8.50 10.83 -2.64
CA ASN A 230 -9.22 10.35 -3.82
C ASN A 230 -9.53 8.85 -3.74
N ILE A 231 -10.81 8.49 -3.69
CA ILE A 231 -11.27 7.11 -3.61
C ILE A 231 -10.99 6.30 -4.89
N ASP A 232 -10.89 6.98 -6.03
CA ASP A 232 -10.65 6.37 -7.34
C ASP A 232 -9.15 6.33 -7.69
N SER A 233 -8.27 6.77 -6.77
CA SER A 233 -6.83 6.59 -6.89
C SER A 233 -6.45 5.12 -6.95
N LYS A 234 -5.36 4.85 -7.66
CA LYS A 234 -4.87 3.49 -7.94
C LYS A 234 -3.42 3.35 -7.48
N LEU A 235 -3.13 2.20 -6.91
CA LEU A 235 -1.78 1.78 -6.54
C LEU A 235 -1.29 0.78 -7.58
N TYR A 236 -0.12 1.02 -8.13
CA TYR A 236 0.50 0.17 -9.14
C TYR A 236 1.73 -0.51 -8.56
N PHE A 237 1.92 -1.78 -8.89
CA PHE A 237 3.12 -2.53 -8.55
C PHE A 237 3.75 -3.15 -9.79
N ILE A 238 5.06 -3.06 -9.91
CA ILE A 238 5.86 -3.76 -10.92
C ILE A 238 6.74 -4.79 -10.21
N SER A 239 6.75 -6.03 -10.71
CA SER A 239 7.71 -7.03 -10.25
C SER A 239 7.92 -8.13 -11.28
N GLY A 240 9.15 -8.64 -11.38
CA GLY A 240 9.50 -9.87 -12.07
C GLY A 240 9.45 -11.13 -11.19
N GLU A 241 9.25 -10.95 -9.87
CA GLU A 241 9.40 -12.03 -8.88
C GLU A 241 8.11 -12.84 -8.67
N LYS A 242 8.20 -14.17 -8.80
CA LYS A 242 7.03 -15.07 -8.75
C LYS A 242 6.29 -15.01 -7.40
N ASN A 243 7.02 -14.91 -6.29
CA ASN A 243 6.41 -14.84 -4.95
C ASN A 243 5.66 -13.52 -4.75
N ILE A 244 6.19 -12.44 -5.30
CA ILE A 244 5.54 -11.12 -5.28
C ILE A 244 4.28 -11.11 -6.15
N HIS A 245 4.26 -11.84 -7.27
CA HIS A 245 3.01 -12.00 -8.03
C HIS A 245 1.91 -12.71 -7.23
N LYS A 246 2.26 -13.72 -6.42
CA LYS A 246 1.29 -14.40 -5.54
C LYS A 246 0.71 -13.43 -4.52
N LEU A 247 1.56 -12.60 -3.91
CA LEU A 247 1.15 -11.52 -3.03
C LEU A 247 0.16 -10.57 -3.74
N PHE A 248 0.47 -10.12 -4.95
CA PHE A 248 -0.42 -9.22 -5.69
C PHE A 248 -1.79 -9.84 -5.98
N VAL A 249 -1.86 -11.16 -6.21
CA VAL A 249 -3.14 -11.87 -6.33
C VAL A 249 -3.92 -11.82 -5.01
N LYS A 250 -3.24 -12.01 -3.87
CA LYS A 250 -3.86 -11.97 -2.53
C LYS A 250 -4.30 -10.57 -2.12
N LEU A 251 -3.65 -9.53 -2.66
CA LEU A 251 -4.12 -8.14 -2.60
C LEU A 251 -5.29 -7.83 -3.56
N ASN A 252 -5.88 -8.85 -4.21
CA ASN A 252 -6.96 -8.73 -5.19
C ASN A 252 -6.60 -7.79 -6.37
N SER A 253 -5.33 -7.73 -6.77
CA SER A 253 -4.90 -6.87 -7.86
C SER A 253 -5.38 -7.34 -9.23
N LYS A 254 -5.43 -6.42 -10.19
CA LYS A 254 -5.67 -6.69 -11.61
C LYS A 254 -4.39 -6.48 -12.40
N ILE A 255 -3.92 -7.51 -13.10
CA ILE A 255 -2.80 -7.40 -14.04
C ILE A 255 -3.21 -6.49 -15.21
N LYS A 256 -2.40 -5.47 -15.50
CA LYS A 256 -2.58 -4.53 -16.61
C LYS A 256 -1.63 -4.77 -17.76
N PHE A 257 -0.44 -5.21 -17.44
CA PHE A 257 0.61 -5.50 -18.42
C PHE A 257 1.42 -6.70 -17.93
N ASN A 258 1.90 -7.50 -18.89
CA ASN A 258 2.69 -8.69 -18.64
C ASN A 258 3.67 -8.88 -19.80
N GLU A 259 4.97 -8.91 -19.51
CA GLU A 259 6.04 -9.01 -20.52
C GLU A 259 7.19 -9.86 -19.99
N PHE A 260 7.89 -10.51 -20.92
CA PHE A 260 9.02 -11.36 -20.61
C PHE A 260 10.32 -10.65 -20.98
N ILE A 261 11.19 -10.40 -20.00
CA ILE A 261 12.46 -9.69 -20.14
C ILE A 261 13.51 -10.46 -19.34
N ASP A 262 14.64 -10.80 -19.97
CA ASP A 262 15.79 -11.48 -19.34
C ASP A 262 15.39 -12.68 -18.46
N ASP A 263 14.60 -13.60 -19.03
CA ASP A 263 14.06 -14.81 -18.37
C ASP A 263 13.09 -14.56 -17.18
N LYS A 264 12.73 -13.29 -16.92
CA LYS A 264 11.75 -12.91 -15.91
C LYS A 264 10.46 -12.44 -16.57
N ASN A 265 9.33 -12.87 -15.99
CA ASN A 265 8.02 -12.37 -16.39
C ASN A 265 7.66 -11.16 -15.52
N TYR A 266 7.77 -9.95 -16.05
CA TYR A 266 7.38 -8.74 -15.35
C TYR A 266 5.88 -8.48 -15.48
N LYS A 267 5.25 -8.13 -14.35
CA LYS A 267 3.84 -7.78 -14.30
C LYS A 267 3.63 -6.42 -13.68
N LEU A 268 2.84 -5.59 -14.37
CA LEU A 268 2.25 -4.38 -13.79
C LEU A 268 0.86 -4.74 -13.25
N SER A 269 0.69 -4.62 -11.94
CA SER A 269 -0.56 -4.94 -11.24
C SER A 269 -1.18 -3.68 -10.66
N GLU A 270 -2.49 -3.50 -10.83
CA GLU A 270 -3.28 -2.39 -10.31
C GLU A 270 -4.09 -2.85 -9.09
N VAL A 271 -4.02 -2.08 -8.00
CA VAL A 271 -4.77 -2.26 -6.77
C VAL A 271 -5.58 -1.00 -6.49
N THR A 272 -6.85 -1.17 -6.13
CA THR A 272 -7.73 -0.08 -5.68
C THR A 272 -7.97 -0.16 -4.19
N LYS A 273 -8.48 0.93 -3.58
CA LYS A 273 -8.88 0.91 -2.16
C LYS A 273 -9.95 -0.14 -1.86
N LEU A 274 -10.83 -0.42 -2.82
CA LEU A 274 -11.81 -1.50 -2.72
C LEU A 274 -11.13 -2.88 -2.65
N ASN A 275 -10.08 -3.10 -3.43
CA ASN A 275 -9.33 -4.36 -3.40
C ASN A 275 -8.69 -4.59 -2.04
N ILE A 276 -8.09 -3.54 -1.45
CA ILE A 276 -7.49 -3.56 -0.11
C ILE A 276 -8.54 -3.89 0.95
N ASN A 277 -9.68 -3.21 0.94
CA ASN A 277 -10.76 -3.45 1.91
C ASN A 277 -11.33 -4.88 1.86
N HIS A 278 -11.18 -5.57 0.72
CA HIS A 278 -11.63 -6.94 0.54
C HIS A 278 -10.49 -7.98 0.62
N SER A 279 -9.24 -7.55 0.80
CA SER A 279 -8.09 -8.43 0.92
C SER A 279 -7.79 -8.69 2.39
N LYS A 280 -7.83 -9.98 2.78
CA LYS A 280 -7.45 -10.39 4.14
C LYS A 280 -5.99 -10.07 4.42
N ASP A 281 -5.11 -10.39 3.47
CA ASP A 281 -3.68 -10.13 3.56
C ASP A 281 -3.38 -8.64 3.71
N ALA A 282 -4.06 -7.78 2.94
CA ALA A 282 -3.89 -6.33 3.08
C ALA A 282 -4.27 -5.83 4.48
N LEU A 283 -5.34 -6.36 5.07
CA LEU A 283 -5.73 -6.03 6.44
C LEU A 283 -4.68 -6.46 7.46
N HIS A 284 -4.11 -7.65 7.32
CA HIS A 284 -2.99 -8.10 8.18
C HIS A 284 -1.79 -7.16 8.07
N PHE A 285 -1.38 -6.79 6.86
CA PHE A 285 -0.26 -5.85 6.69
C PHE A 285 -0.53 -4.47 7.31
N LEU A 286 -1.74 -3.95 7.15
CA LEU A 286 -2.14 -2.65 7.72
C LEU A 286 -2.16 -2.67 9.25
N VAL A 287 -2.82 -3.68 9.84
CA VAL A 287 -2.97 -3.80 11.29
C VAL A 287 -1.62 -4.09 11.96
N ASP A 288 -0.84 -5.02 11.42
CA ASP A 288 0.48 -5.35 11.97
C ASP A 288 1.40 -4.13 11.95
N PHE A 289 1.42 -3.39 10.83
CA PHE A 289 2.24 -2.18 10.72
C PHE A 289 1.82 -1.10 11.70
N ARG A 290 0.51 -0.79 11.81
CA ARG A 290 0.04 0.24 12.74
C ARG A 290 0.26 -0.16 14.19
N ARG A 291 0.10 -1.44 14.55
CA ARG A 291 0.46 -1.95 15.89
C ARG A 291 1.94 -1.71 16.21
N MET A 292 2.84 -1.98 15.27
CA MET A 292 4.26 -1.69 15.44
C MET A 292 4.56 -0.19 15.62
N GLU A 293 3.72 0.71 15.10
CA GLU A 293 3.85 2.16 15.33
C GLU A 293 3.30 2.58 16.70
N TYR A 294 2.23 1.94 17.20
CA TYR A 294 1.70 2.20 18.55
C TYR A 294 2.61 1.72 19.69
N GLU A 295 3.45 0.71 19.43
CA GLU A 295 4.35 0.11 20.43
C GLU A 295 5.74 0.81 20.54
N LYS A 296 6.01 1.81 19.70
CA LYS A 296 7.27 2.60 19.70
C LYS A 296 7.14 3.89 20.50
#